data_AF-A0A9W8TEF7-F1
#
_entry.id   AF-A0A9W8TEF7-F1
#
_cell.length_a   1.000
_cell.length_b   1.000
_cell.length_c   1.000
_cell.angle_alpha   90.00
_cell.angle_beta   90.00
_cell.angle_gamma   90.00
#
_symmetry.space_group_name_H-M   'P 1'
#
loop_
_entity.id
_entity.type
_entity.pdbx_description
1 polymer ?
#
loop_
_entity_poly.entity_id
_entity_poly.type
_entity_poly.pdbx_seq_one_letter_code
_entity_poly.pdbx_strand_id
1 'polypeptide(L)'
;MPSSVVSVDDISSAASSYDSDEEYRLAQEEWEDSLQQLQQLAAVVLLPFFGKWLGRRWSHIAYARYLRVGLGKAFFFGEQRA
;
A
#
# COMPACT_ATOMS: atom_id res chain seq x y z
N MET A 1 -29.04 41.78 32.28
CA MET A 1 -28.71 40.92 31.11
C MET A 1 -27.43 40.18 31.47
N PRO A 2 -27.41 38.85 31.62
CA PRO A 2 -26.16 38.16 31.93
C PRO A 2 -25.34 38.04 30.65
N SER A 3 -24.16 38.65 30.63
CA SER A 3 -23.10 38.37 29.68
C SER A 3 -22.62 36.93 29.93
N SER A 4 -22.80 36.05 28.96
CA SER A 4 -22.20 34.72 28.97
C SER A 4 -20.68 34.88 29.05
N VAL A 5 -20.12 34.66 30.22
CA VAL A 5 -18.69 34.52 30.41
C VAL A 5 -18.25 33.31 29.59
N VAL A 6 -17.44 33.53 28.56
CA VAL A 6 -16.72 32.44 27.89
C VAL A 6 -15.87 31.82 28.98
N SER A 7 -16.19 30.58 29.37
CA SER A 7 -15.51 29.92 30.46
C SER A 7 -14.07 29.66 30.02
N VAL A 8 -13.12 29.82 30.94
CA VAL A 8 -11.71 29.53 30.66
C VAL A 8 -11.49 28.06 30.24
N ASP A 9 -12.40 27.17 30.63
CA ASP A 9 -12.48 25.78 30.15
C ASP A 9 -12.83 25.67 28.66
N ASP A 10 -13.68 26.54 28.11
CA ASP A 10 -14.00 26.55 26.67
C ASP A 10 -12.80 27.02 25.84
N ILE A 11 -12.02 27.97 26.37
CA ILE A 11 -10.79 28.43 25.73
C ILE A 11 -9.67 27.38 25.85
N SER A 12 -9.56 26.71 26.99
CA SER A 12 -8.60 25.62 27.19
C SER A 12 -8.93 24.41 26.32
N SER A 13 -10.21 24.08 26.16
CA SER A 13 -10.67 22.97 25.31
C SER A 13 -10.57 23.30 23.82
N ALA A 14 -10.83 24.55 23.41
CA ALA A 14 -10.59 25.01 22.04
C ALA A 14 -9.08 25.05 21.72
N ALA A 15 -8.24 25.52 22.65
CA ALA A 15 -6.79 25.51 22.50
C ALA A 15 -6.22 24.09 22.49
N SER A 16 -6.69 23.19 23.37
CA SER A 16 -6.28 21.78 23.36
C SER A 16 -6.79 21.03 22.13
N SER A 17 -7.97 21.38 21.60
CA SER A 17 -8.49 20.79 20.36
C SER A 17 -7.69 21.25 19.14
N TYR A 18 -7.27 22.53 19.09
CA TYR A 18 -6.40 23.03 18.03
C TYR A 18 -5.00 22.39 18.08
N ASP A 19 -4.45 22.23 19.29
CA ASP A 19 -3.17 21.55 19.55
C ASP A 19 -3.25 20.04 19.20
N SER A 20 -4.37 19.38 19.53
CA SER A 20 -4.59 17.96 19.20
C SER A 20 -4.73 17.73 17.68
N ASP A 21 -5.39 18.63 16.96
CA ASP A 21 -5.51 18.54 15.50
C ASP A 21 -4.16 18.77 14.81
N GLU A 22 -3.32 19.66 15.35
CA GLU A 22 -1.95 19.89 14.86
C GLU A 22 -1.04 18.69 15.15
N GLU A 23 -1.09 18.14 16.36
CA GLU A 23 -0.35 16.92 16.75
C GLU A 23 -0.76 15.71 15.89
N TYR A 24 -2.06 15.55 15.61
CA TYR A 24 -2.55 14.49 14.72
C TYR A 24 -2.03 14.64 13.29
N ARG A 25 -1.96 15.88 12.78
CA ARG A 25 -1.40 16.16 11.45
C ARG A 25 0.10 15.89 11.40
N LEU A 26 0.84 16.23 12.44
CA LEU A 26 2.28 15.95 12.54
C LEU A 26 2.54 14.44 12.60
N ALA A 27 1.76 13.71 13.41
CA ALA A 27 1.86 12.26 13.52
C ALA A 27 1.51 11.55 12.20
N GLN A 28 0.56 12.10 11.43
CA GLN A 28 0.22 11.59 10.09
C GLN A 28 1.37 11.79 9.09
N GLU A 29 2.02 12.96 9.12
CA GLU A 29 3.19 13.25 8.29
C GLU A 29 4.36 12.31 8.61
N GLU A 30 4.66 12.12 9.90
CA GLU A 30 5.68 11.15 10.36
C GLU A 30 5.33 9.71 9.97
N TRP A 31 4.05 9.35 10.01
CA TRP A 31 3.58 8.02 9.61
C TRP A 31 3.79 7.79 8.11
N GLU A 32 3.48 8.77 7.28
CA GLU A 32 3.68 8.70 5.82
C GLU A 32 5.16 8.54 5.45
N ASP A 33 6.03 9.29 6.12
CA ASP A 33 7.49 9.17 5.95
C ASP A 33 7.98 7.78 6.36
N SER A 34 7.49 7.25 7.50
CA SER A 34 7.85 5.91 7.97
C SER A 34 7.37 4.81 7.02
N LEU A 35 6.20 5.00 6.39
CA LEU A 35 5.64 4.06 5.42
C LEU A 35 6.45 4.03 4.13
N GLN A 36 6.89 5.18 3.64
CA GLN A 36 7.69 5.25 2.42
C GLN A 36 9.02 4.51 2.59
N GLN A 37 9.62 4.60 3.78
CA GLN A 37 10.82 3.84 4.12
C GLN A 37 10.55 2.32 4.20
N LEU A 38 9.44 1.92 4.84
CA LEU A 38 9.03 0.53 4.89
C LEU A 38 8.78 -0.05 3.50
N GLN A 39 8.27 0.75 2.55
CA GLN A 39 8.06 0.32 1.17
C GLN A 39 9.38 -0.05 0.47
N GLN A 40 10.46 0.72 0.71
CA GLN A 40 11.77 0.44 0.12
C GLN A 40 12.36 -0.86 0.67
N LEU A 41 12.29 -1.06 1.99
CA LEU A 41 12.73 -2.31 2.64
C LEU A 41 11.87 -3.49 2.19
N ALA A 42 10.55 -3.30 2.10
CA ALA A 42 9.64 -4.30 1.58
C ALA A 42 10.00 -4.67 0.15
N ALA A 43 10.35 -3.73 -0.73
CA ALA A 43 10.78 -4.05 -2.09
C ALA A 43 12.08 -4.89 -2.09
N VAL A 44 13.09 -4.51 -1.30
CA VAL A 44 14.36 -5.24 -1.21
C VAL A 44 14.18 -6.67 -0.70
N VAL A 45 13.23 -6.90 0.21
CA VAL A 45 12.95 -8.23 0.77
C VAL A 45 11.98 -9.03 -0.09
N LEU A 46 10.90 -8.41 -0.57
CA LEU A 46 9.84 -9.06 -1.34
C LEU A 46 10.30 -9.40 -2.74
N LEU A 47 11.04 -8.53 -3.43
CA LEU A 47 11.47 -8.76 -4.81
C LEU A 47 12.28 -10.05 -5.00
N PRO A 48 13.31 -10.38 -4.19
CA PRO A 48 14.00 -11.66 -4.30
C PRO A 48 13.12 -12.85 -3.90
N PHE A 49 12.21 -12.68 -2.93
CA PHE A 49 11.32 -13.75 -2.48
C PHE A 49 10.25 -14.10 -3.53
N PHE A 50 9.55 -13.09 -4.03
CA PHE A 50 8.60 -13.21 -5.12
C PHE A 50 9.30 -13.70 -6.38
N GLY A 51 10.48 -13.19 -6.72
CA GLY A 51 11.23 -13.64 -7.90
C GLY A 51 11.54 -15.14 -7.85
N LYS A 52 12.01 -15.65 -6.70
CA LYS A 52 12.31 -17.08 -6.54
C LYS A 52 11.05 -17.95 -6.55
N TRP A 53 9.94 -17.44 -6.00
CA TRP A 53 8.67 -18.17 -5.96
C TRP A 53 7.96 -18.18 -7.32
N LEU A 54 7.85 -17.02 -7.99
CA LEU A 54 7.35 -16.91 -9.37
C LEU A 54 8.22 -17.74 -10.30
N GLY A 55 9.55 -17.58 -10.28
CA GLY A 55 10.44 -18.27 -11.20
C GLY A 55 10.30 -19.80 -11.17
N ARG A 56 10.17 -20.40 -9.98
CA ARG A 56 10.05 -21.87 -9.87
C ARG A 56 8.67 -22.40 -10.19
N ARG A 57 7.60 -21.70 -9.80
CA ARG A 57 6.23 -22.16 -10.12
C ARG A 57 5.83 -21.83 -11.56
N TRP A 58 6.20 -20.66 -12.07
CA TRP A 58 5.86 -20.22 -13.42
C TRP A 58 6.66 -20.95 -14.49
N SER A 59 7.90 -21.37 -14.22
CA SER A 59 8.66 -22.16 -15.21
C SER A 59 7.96 -23.49 -15.53
N HIS A 60 7.48 -24.20 -14.52
CA HIS A 60 6.73 -25.44 -14.72
C HIS A 60 5.40 -25.19 -15.45
N ILE A 61 4.68 -24.13 -15.10
CA ILE A 61 3.41 -23.77 -15.75
C ILE A 61 3.64 -23.35 -17.21
N ALA A 62 4.63 -22.49 -17.46
CA ALA A 62 4.99 -22.01 -18.79
C ALA A 62 5.49 -23.16 -19.67
N TYR A 63 6.31 -24.07 -19.13
CA TYR A 63 6.78 -25.25 -19.85
C TYR A 63 5.64 -26.23 -20.14
N ALA A 64 4.77 -26.50 -19.17
CA ALA A 64 3.59 -27.34 -19.39
C ALA A 64 2.64 -26.73 -20.44
N ARG A 65 2.46 -25.41 -20.42
CA ARG A 65 1.68 -24.68 -21.44
C ARG A 65 2.36 -24.69 -22.81
N TYR A 66 3.69 -24.57 -22.84
CA TYR A 66 4.48 -24.68 -24.06
C TYR A 66 4.34 -26.07 -24.69
N LEU A 67 4.43 -27.14 -23.90
CA LEU A 67 4.21 -28.50 -24.38
C LEU A 67 2.79 -28.74 -24.88
N ARG A 68 1.78 -28.08 -24.30
CA ARG A 68 0.37 -28.24 -24.71
C ARG A 68 0.01 -27.43 -25.96
N VAL A 69 0.56 -26.24 -26.14
CA VAL A 69 0.07 -25.24 -27.14
C VAL A 69 1.12 -24.90 -28.21
N GLY A 70 2.40 -25.23 -28.00
CA GLY A 70 3.52 -24.88 -28.88
C GLY A 70 3.92 -23.40 -28.80
N LEU A 71 4.96 -22.99 -29.55
CA LEU A 71 5.50 -21.62 -29.64
C LEU A 71 4.68 -20.71 -30.61
N GLY A 72 3.41 -21.01 -30.84
CA GLY A 72 2.54 -20.28 -31.78
C GLY A 72 1.72 -19.16 -31.13
N LYS A 73 0.96 -18.39 -31.94
CA LYS A 73 0.05 -17.34 -31.43
C LYS A 73 -0.95 -17.86 -30.38
N ALA A 74 -1.30 -19.15 -30.42
CA ALA A 74 -2.14 -19.79 -29.41
C ALA A 74 -1.53 -19.78 -27.99
N PHE A 75 -0.21 -19.72 -27.86
CA PHE A 75 0.48 -19.62 -26.56
C PHE A 75 0.13 -18.32 -25.83
N PHE A 76 0.15 -17.20 -26.56
CA PHE A 76 -0.06 -15.85 -26.05
C PHE A 76 -1.52 -15.38 -26.12
N PHE A 77 -2.25 -15.75 -27.17
CA PHE A 77 -3.61 -15.24 -27.42
C PHE A 77 -4.72 -16.23 -27.04
N GLY A 78 -4.38 -17.48 -26.67
CA GLY A 78 -5.37 -18.51 -26.40
C GLY A 78 -6.10 -18.94 -27.67
N GLU A 79 -6.60 -20.17 -27.66
CA GLU A 79 -7.38 -20.74 -28.75
C GLU A 79 -8.69 -19.93 -28.89
N GLN A 80 -8.79 -19.06 -29.89
CA GLN A 80 -10.09 -18.52 -30.29
C GLN A 80 -10.90 -19.69 -30.86
N ARG A 81 -11.78 -20.25 -30.02
CA ARG A 81 -12.85 -21.12 -30.46
C ARG A 81 -13.78 -20.29 -31.34
N ALA A 82 -13.75 -20.55 -32.64
CA ALA A 82 -14.85 -20.25 -33.55
C ALA A 82 -15.89 -21.38 -33.46
#